data_AF-A0A218NMF9-F1
#
_entry.id   AF-A0A218NMF9-F1
#
_cell.length_a   1.000
_cell.length_b   1.000
_cell.length_c   1.000
_cell.angle_alpha   90.00
_cell.angle_beta   90.00
_cell.angle_gamma   90.00
#
_symmetry.space_group_name_H-M   'P 1'
#
loop_
_entity.id
_entity.type
_entity.pdbx_description
1 polymer ?
#
loop_
_entity_poly.entity_id
_entity_poly.type
_entity_poly.pdbx_seq_one_letter_code
_entity_poly.pdbx_strand_id
1 'polypeptide(L)'
;MASKTKSAEGKYKLVVYDTFEGEFYSQKEYKTKEEALKSAKDKLKELERLQPSSHSGGQDYIGIQDRVFIQYPDGRMIRIKPE
;
A
#
# COMPACT_ATOMS: atom_id res chain seq x y z
N MET A 1 -3.78 -8.42 -33.19
CA MET A 1 -4.35 -7.22 -32.54
C MET A 1 -3.76 -7.09 -31.15
N ALA A 2 -3.57 -5.84 -30.72
CA ALA A 2 -3.04 -5.31 -29.46
C ALA A 2 -3.13 -6.25 -28.22
N SER A 3 -2.17 -6.27 -27.30
CA SER A 3 -1.77 -5.09 -26.51
C SER A 3 -0.34 -5.17 -25.98
N LYS A 4 0.55 -4.34 -26.54
CA LYS A 4 1.73 -3.86 -25.82
C LYS A 4 1.23 -2.88 -24.77
N THR A 5 0.95 -3.34 -23.56
CA THR A 5 0.85 -2.44 -22.41
C THR A 5 2.25 -1.87 -22.18
N LYS A 6 2.46 -0.64 -22.67
CA LYS A 6 3.63 0.18 -22.41
C LYS A 6 3.94 0.14 -20.91
N SER A 7 5.02 -0.54 -20.51
CA SER A 7 5.67 -0.33 -19.23
C SER A 7 6.14 1.12 -19.20
N ALA A 8 5.31 1.99 -18.62
CA ALA A 8 5.62 3.40 -18.45
C ALA A 8 6.74 3.50 -17.40
N GLU A 9 7.97 3.77 -17.86
CA GLU A 9 9.09 4.34 -17.09
C GLU A 9 9.20 3.84 -15.64
N GLY A 10 9.39 2.53 -15.52
CA GLY A 10 9.22 1.71 -14.32
C GLY A 10 9.65 2.32 -12.99
N LYS A 11 8.68 2.87 -12.28
CA LYS A 11 8.79 3.22 -10.86
C LYS A 11 7.88 2.32 -10.02
N TYR A 12 8.34 2.02 -8.82
CA TYR A 12 7.55 1.37 -7.79
C TYR A 12 6.65 2.41 -7.14
N LYS A 13 5.36 2.13 -6.97
CA LYS A 13 4.45 3.07 -6.31
C LYS A 13 4.00 2.53 -4.97
N LEU A 14 4.04 3.39 -3.95
CA LEU A 14 3.38 3.13 -2.69
C LEU A 14 1.91 3.48 -2.85
N VAL A 15 1.06 2.47 -2.72
CA VAL A 15 -0.39 2.59 -2.81
C VAL A 15 -0.97 2.20 -1.47
N VAL A 16 -1.86 3.02 -0.92
CA VAL A 16 -2.57 2.72 0.31
C VAL A 16 -4.05 2.58 -0.03
N TYR A 17 -4.68 1.57 0.55
CA TYR A 17 -6.12 1.37 0.49
C TYR A 17 -6.71 1.81 1.83
N ASP A 18 -7.48 2.89 1.78
CA ASP A 18 -8.31 3.32 2.89
C ASP A 18 -9.45 2.33 3.03
N THR A 19 -9.51 1.60 4.14
CA THR A 19 -10.57 0.60 4.30
C THR A 19 -11.90 1.23 4.70
N PHE A 20 -11.89 2.44 5.25
CA PHE A 20 -13.09 3.16 5.64
C PHE A 20 -13.76 3.84 4.44
N GLU A 21 -12.99 4.56 3.64
CA GLU A 21 -13.47 5.23 2.42
C GLU A 21 -13.59 4.26 1.23
N GLY A 22 -12.90 3.11 1.29
CA GLY A 22 -12.92 2.09 0.22
C GLY A 22 -12.11 2.49 -1.02
N GLU A 23 -11.18 3.44 -0.88
CA GLU A 23 -10.43 4.02 -2.00
C GLU A 23 -8.94 3.70 -1.96
N PHE A 24 -8.33 3.61 -3.15
CA PHE A 24 -6.88 3.55 -3.30
C PHE A 24 -6.32 4.94 -3.53
N TYR A 25 -5.32 5.33 -2.75
CA TYR A 25 -4.54 6.53 -3.01
C TYR A 25 -3.04 6.21 -3.12
N SER A 26 -2.41 6.74 -4.17
CA SER A 26 -0.96 6.63 -4.37
C SER A 26 -0.26 7.76 -3.64
N GLN A 27 0.69 7.44 -2.76
CA GLN A 27 1.44 8.47 -2.04
C GLN A 27 2.71 8.90 -2.77
N LYS A 28 3.55 7.93 -3.17
CA LYS A 28 4.92 8.21 -3.65
C LYS A 28 5.37 7.18 -4.68
N GLU A 29 6.23 7.64 -5.58
CA GLU A 29 6.92 6.81 -6.58
C GLU A 29 8.40 6.67 -6.21
N TYR A 30 8.95 5.47 -6.42
CA TYR A 30 10.32 5.09 -6.08
C TYR A 30 11.02 4.46 -7.27
N LYS A 31 12.32 4.68 -7.38
CA LYS A 31 13.12 4.08 -8.45
C LYS A 31 13.44 2.61 -8.16
N THR A 32 13.52 2.25 -6.88
CA THR A 32 13.88 0.90 -6.45
C THR A 32 12.80 0.24 -5.59
N LYS A 33 12.81 -1.09 -5.59
CA LYS A 33 11.93 -1.91 -4.75
C LYS A 33 12.21 -1.70 -3.26
N GLU A 34 13.49 -1.55 -2.90
CA GLU A 34 13.93 -1.41 -1.50
C GLU A 34 13.43 -0.10 -0.89
N GLU A 35 13.51 1.02 -1.63
CA GLU A 35 12.95 2.30 -1.18
C GLU A 35 11.43 2.25 -1.00
N ALA A 36 10.73 1.58 -1.92
CA ALA A 36 9.29 1.37 -1.83
C ALA A 36 8.91 0.48 -0.64
N LEU A 37 9.66 -0.59 -0.39
CA LEU A 37 9.47 -1.47 0.77
C LEU A 37 9.72 -0.75 2.09
N LYS A 38 10.81 0.01 2.18
CA LYS A 38 11.12 0.79 3.37
C LYS A 38 10.00 1.78 3.68
N SER A 39 9.56 2.51 2.66
CA SER A 39 8.47 3.49 2.82
C SER A 39 7.13 2.83 3.13
N ALA A 40 6.85 1.65 2.57
CA ALA A 40 5.66 0.89 2.91
C ALA A 40 5.66 0.45 4.38
N LYS A 41 6.80 -0.02 4.90
CA LYS A 41 6.97 -0.36 6.32
C LYS A 41 6.82 0.87 7.22
N ASP A 42 7.43 2.00 6.85
CA ASP A 42 7.31 3.25 7.61
C ASP A 42 5.85 3.75 7.64
N LYS A 43 5.14 3.63 6.52
CA LYS A 43 3.71 3.98 6.47
C LYS A 43 2.85 3.05 7.31
N LEU A 44 3.13 1.74 7.32
CA LEU A 44 2.43 0.80 8.20
C LEU A 44 2.63 1.18 9.69
N LYS A 45 3.84 1.54 10.10
CA LYS A 45 4.11 2.02 11.47
C LYS A 45 3.35 3.31 11.80
N GLU A 46 3.27 4.23 10.84
CA GLU A 46 2.48 5.45 10.99
C GLU A 46 0.98 5.13 11.17
N LEU A 47 0.44 4.23 10.34
CA LEU A 47 -0.96 3.79 10.43
C LEU A 47 -1.24 3.09 11.76
N GLU A 48 -0.36 2.20 12.22
CA GLU A 48 -0.48 1.53 13.54
C GLU A 48 -0.47 2.55 14.69
N ARG A 49 0.36 3.58 14.61
CA ARG A 49 0.44 4.63 15.61
C ARG A 49 -0.83 5.51 15.61
N LEU A 50 -1.37 5.82 14.43
CA LEU A 50 -2.54 6.69 14.29
C LEU A 50 -3.85 5.97 14.60
N GLN A 51 -3.92 4.68 14.28
CA GLN A 51 -5.10 3.84 14.48
C GLN A 51 -4.71 2.57 15.24
N PRO A 52 -4.45 2.68 16.56
CA PRO A 52 -4.17 1.50 17.37
C PRO A 52 -5.37 0.55 17.28
N SER A 53 -5.07 -0.72 16.99
CA SER A 53 -6.05 -1.80 16.77
C SER A 53 -7.02 -2.02 17.94
N SER A 54 -6.78 -1.39 19.08
CA SER A 54 -7.59 -1.45 20.30
C SER A 54 -8.77 -0.46 20.37
N HIS A 55 -8.87 0.55 19.49
CA HIS A 55 -9.87 1.63 19.63
C HIS A 55 -10.63 2.03 18.34
N SER A 56 -10.75 1.16 17.35
CA SER A 56 -11.61 1.40 16.18
C SER A 56 -12.92 0.62 16.34
N GLY A 57 -14.05 1.32 16.41
CA GLY A 57 -15.39 0.78 16.67
C GLY A 57 -15.90 -0.18 15.59
N GLY A 58 -15.42 -1.42 15.62
CA GLY A 58 -15.87 -2.53 14.79
C GLY A 58 -15.12 -3.79 15.20
N GLN A 59 -15.75 -4.59 16.06
CA GLN A 59 -15.27 -5.90 16.48
C GLN A 59 -15.26 -6.87 15.30
N ASP A 60 -14.26 -6.79 14.44
CA ASP A 60 -13.90 -7.87 13.54
C ASP A 60 -12.52 -8.38 13.95
N TYR A 61 -12.39 -9.69 14.11
CA TYR A 61 -11.19 -10.41 14.58
C TYR A 61 -9.94 -10.18 13.69
N ILE A 62 -10.12 -9.38 12.63
CA ILE A 62 -9.19 -9.10 11.54
C ILE A 62 -8.65 -7.66 11.60
N GLY A 63 -9.22 -6.78 12.44
CA GLY A 63 -8.81 -5.37 12.59
C GLY A 63 -8.93 -4.60 11.27
N ILE A 64 -10.00 -3.82 11.10
CA ILE A 64 -10.14 -2.95 9.93
C ILE A 64 -9.00 -1.92 9.98
N GLN A 65 -7.96 -2.19 9.19
CA GLN A 65 -6.76 -1.37 9.06
C GLN A 65 -6.55 -1.05 7.58
N ASP A 66 -6.14 0.18 7.31
CA ASP A 66 -5.62 0.59 6.02
C ASP A 66 -4.55 -0.39 5.52
N ARG A 67 -4.64 -0.72 4.23
CA ARG A 67 -3.75 -1.72 3.64
C ARG A 67 -2.73 -1.03 2.77
N VAL A 68 -1.47 -1.35 3.01
CA VAL A 68 -0.37 -0.80 2.22
C VAL A 68 0.05 -1.79 1.14
N PHE A 69 0.24 -1.28 -0.07
CA PHE A 69 0.63 -2.03 -1.25
C PHE A 69 1.82 -1.37 -1.95
N ILE A 70 2.60 -2.19 -2.66
CA ILE A 70 3.59 -1.72 -3.63
C ILE A 70 3.13 -2.16 -5.01
N GLN A 71 2.90 -1.18 -5.88
CA GLN A 71 2.71 -1.41 -7.30
C GLN A 71 4.09 -1.45 -7.98
N TYR A 72 4.36 -2.54 -8.68
CA TYR A 72 5.54 -2.73 -9.49
C TYR A 72 5.41 -2.02 -10.85
N PRO A 73 6.54 -1.75 -11.53
CA PRO A 73 6.57 -1.22 -12.89
C PRO A 73 5.72 -1.99 -13.92
N ASP A 74 5.52 -3.29 -13.69
CA ASP A 74 4.71 -4.17 -14.55
C ASP A 74 3.21 -4.12 -14.22
N GLY A 75 2.81 -3.27 -13.26
CA GLY A 75 1.44 -3.10 -12.81
C GLY A 75 1.01 -4.08 -11.71
N ARG A 76 1.86 -5.05 -11.32
CA ARG A 76 1.53 -5.99 -10.23
C ARG A 76 1.52 -5.26 -8.89
N MET A 77 0.57 -5.59 -8.03
CA MET A 77 0.52 -5.06 -6.65
C MET A 77 0.80 -6.16 -5.63
N ILE A 78 1.68 -5.88 -4.69
CA ILE A 78 1.90 -6.75 -3.52
C ILE A 78 1.40 -6.04 -2.27
N ARG A 79 0.65 -6.74 -1.41
CA ARG A 79 0.28 -6.24 -0.09
C ARG A 79 1.48 -6.38 0.85
N ILE A 80 1.80 -5.31 1.55
CA ILE A 80 2.77 -5.32 2.64
C ILE A 80 1.99 -5.48 3.94
N LYS A 81 2.49 -6.34 4.82
CA LYS A 81 1.92 -6.59 6.15
C LYS A 81 2.90 -6.11 7.22
N PRO A 82 2.42 -5.66 8.39
CA PRO A 82 3.27 -5.49 9.55
C PRO A 82 3.86 -6.85 9.97
N GLU A 83 5.07 -6.83 10.53
CA GLU A 83 5.77 -8.02 11.08
C GLU A 83 5.28 -8.36 12.49
#